data_AF-A0A953MNY0-F1
#
_entry.id   AF-A0A953MNY0-F1
#
_cell.length_a   1.000
_cell.length_b   1.000
_cell.length_c   1.000
_cell.angle_alpha   90.00
_cell.angle_beta   90.00
_cell.angle_gamma   90.00
#
_symmetry.space_group_name_H-M   'P 1'
#
loop_
_entity.id
_entity.type
_entity.pdbx_description
1 polymer ?
#
loop_
_entity_poly.entity_id
_entity_poly.type
_entity_poly.pdbx_seq_one_letter_code
_entity_poly.pdbx_strand_id
1 'polypeptide(L)'
;MTDNIENRKRFKFNMSFYYQSTIAYFVFFLLYAIIRGEFVEGSFRLITKDPIIYFFGIIVVVAILSLLYNLFLNKYLIIDDREIEFSNRYKSRKISLTDLQSIKITREKKETRNGAFRIIRLKLKNRKRILLIRPYDYENHELIIKKFIELKVKLGDKNV
;
A
#
# COMPACT_ATOMS: atom_id res chain seq x y z
N MET A 1 -29.27 11.49 -16.11
CA MET A 1 -28.16 10.51 -16.04
C MET A 1 -27.58 10.57 -14.64
N THR A 2 -28.25 9.93 -13.70
CA THR A 2 -28.00 10.04 -12.27
C THR A 2 -28.41 8.72 -11.68
N ASP A 3 -27.47 7.78 -11.56
CA ASP A 3 -27.65 6.58 -10.75
C ASP A 3 -26.32 5.88 -10.48
N ASN A 4 -26.14 5.47 -9.22
CA ASN A 4 -24.99 4.76 -8.60
C ASN A 4 -23.82 5.59 -8.01
N ILE A 5 -24.10 6.62 -7.22
CA ILE A 5 -23.08 7.24 -6.35
C ILE A 5 -22.91 6.46 -5.03
N GLU A 6 -23.90 5.69 -4.57
CA GLU A 6 -23.90 5.11 -3.21
C GLU A 6 -22.99 3.89 -3.00
N ASN A 7 -22.61 3.15 -4.05
CA ASN A 7 -21.80 1.93 -3.89
C ASN A 7 -20.32 2.04 -4.28
N ARG A 8 -19.89 3.19 -4.80
CA ARG A 8 -18.49 3.42 -5.21
C ARG A 8 -17.63 3.76 -3.99
N LYS A 9 -16.87 2.79 -3.47
CA LYS A 9 -15.94 3.03 -2.35
C LYS A 9 -14.51 3.18 -2.84
N ARG A 10 -13.85 4.25 -2.38
CA ARG A 10 -12.45 4.55 -2.66
C ARG A 10 -11.60 4.19 -1.45
N PHE A 11 -10.58 3.38 -1.68
CA PHE A 11 -9.60 2.95 -0.69
C PHE A 11 -8.24 3.51 -1.07
N LYS A 12 -7.68 4.37 -0.22
CA LYS A 12 -6.34 4.91 -0.45
C LYS A 12 -5.28 3.88 -0.09
N PHE A 13 -4.11 3.99 -0.70
CA PHE A 13 -2.97 3.17 -0.34
C PHE A 13 -2.45 3.56 1.05
N ASN A 14 -2.16 2.58 1.90
CA ASN A 14 -1.67 2.81 3.25
C ASN A 14 -0.18 3.20 3.23
N MET A 15 0.11 4.43 3.64
CA MET A 15 1.47 4.98 3.68
C MET A 15 2.16 4.84 5.04
N SER A 16 1.49 4.31 6.07
CA SER A 16 2.01 4.26 7.45
C SER A 16 3.40 3.62 7.54
N PHE A 17 3.65 2.57 6.77
CA PHE A 17 4.96 1.92 6.72
C PHE A 17 6.06 2.88 6.24
N TYR A 18 5.82 3.62 5.15
CA TYR A 18 6.79 4.58 4.61
C TYR A 18 7.08 5.71 5.60
N TYR A 19 6.06 6.21 6.29
CA TYR A 19 6.23 7.22 7.34
C TYR A 19 7.04 6.67 8.52
N GLN A 20 6.66 5.52 9.07
CA GLN A 20 7.33 4.90 10.21
C GLN A 20 8.80 4.59 9.90
N SER A 21 9.09 3.98 8.74
CA SER A 21 10.46 3.70 8.33
C SER A 21 11.28 4.98 8.13
N THR A 22 10.73 6.00 7.46
CA THR A 22 11.44 7.27 7.25
C THR A 22 11.77 7.94 8.58
N ILE A 23 10.82 7.99 9.51
CA ILE A 23 11.02 8.54 10.85
C ILE A 23 12.09 7.73 11.59
N ALA A 24 12.00 6.40 11.58
CA ALA A 24 12.99 5.55 12.24
C ALA A 24 14.40 5.80 11.71
N TYR A 25 14.59 5.76 10.38
CA TYR A 25 15.90 6.01 9.76
C TYR A 25 16.42 7.41 10.08
N PHE A 26 15.56 8.42 10.09
CA PHE A 26 15.93 9.78 10.44
C PHE A 26 16.36 9.89 11.91
N VAL A 27 15.63 9.26 12.83
CA VAL A 27 15.98 9.21 14.26
C VAL A 27 17.32 8.52 14.47
N PHE A 28 17.56 7.36 13.85
CA PHE A 28 18.85 6.68 13.95
C PHE A 28 20.00 7.52 13.39
N PHE A 29 19.79 8.20 12.27
CA PHE A 29 20.77 9.11 11.71
C PHE A 29 21.09 10.28 12.65
N LEU A 30 20.07 10.91 13.24
CA LEU A 30 20.26 11.99 14.20
C LEU A 30 21.00 11.52 15.45
N LEU A 31 20.59 10.39 16.04
CA LEU A 31 21.28 9.81 17.19
C LEU A 31 22.75 9.54 16.88
N TYR A 32 23.03 8.94 15.72
CA TYR A 32 24.38 8.68 15.28
C TYR A 32 25.20 9.97 15.12
N ALA A 33 24.63 10.97 14.44
CA ALA A 33 25.28 12.26 14.22
C ALA A 33 25.58 12.99 15.53
N ILE A 34 24.68 12.93 16.52
CA ILE A 34 24.87 13.53 17.85
C ILE A 34 25.98 12.81 18.62
N ILE A 35 25.98 11.48 18.63
CA ILE A 35 27.00 10.67 19.34
C ILE A 35 28.40 10.89 18.73
N ARG A 36 28.47 11.01 17.40
CA ARG A 36 29.74 11.25 16.68
C ARG A 36 30.13 12.72 16.59
N GLY A 37 29.26 13.65 16.95
CA GLY A 37 29.58 15.06 16.95
C GLY A 37 30.49 15.38 18.12
N GLU A 38 31.56 16.12 17.86
CA GLU A 38 32.39 16.67 18.92
C GLU A 38 31.99 18.13 19.14
N PHE A 39 31.77 18.49 20.41
CA PHE A 39 31.64 19.89 20.81
C PHE A 39 33.05 20.44 21.02
N VAL A 40 33.56 21.17 20.03
CA VAL A 40 34.87 21.84 20.10
C VAL A 40 34.61 23.34 20.15
N GLU A 41 35.07 24.00 21.23
CA GLU A 41 35.00 25.45 21.44
C GLU A 41 33.58 26.04 21.34
N GLY A 42 32.57 25.33 21.87
CA GLY A 42 31.17 25.76 21.81
C GLY A 42 30.52 25.63 20.43
N SER A 43 31.23 25.07 19.44
CA SER A 43 30.71 24.74 18.11
C SER A 43 30.55 23.23 17.94
N PHE A 44 29.40 22.80 17.42
CA PHE A 44 29.18 21.41 17.05
C PHE A 44 29.89 21.13 15.72
N ARG A 45 31.01 20.39 15.77
CA ARG A 45 31.70 19.93 14.56
C ARG A 45 31.32 18.48 14.31
N LEU A 46 30.51 18.28 13.27
CA LEU A 46 30.20 16.95 12.79
C LEU A 46 31.46 16.36 12.17
N ILE A 47 31.87 15.17 12.60
CA ILE A 47 32.99 14.43 11.99
C ILE A 47 32.52 13.94 10.61
N THR A 48 32.67 14.79 9.60
CA THR A 48 32.28 14.49 8.21
C THR A 48 33.18 13.43 7.57
N LYS A 49 34.32 13.10 8.17
CA LYS A 49 35.25 12.08 7.66
C LYS A 49 34.82 10.64 7.97
N ASP A 50 33.77 10.43 8.78
CA ASP A 50 33.31 9.07 9.11
C ASP A 50 32.48 8.48 7.95
N PRO A 51 32.90 7.40 7.27
CA PRO A 51 32.15 6.79 6.18
C PRO A 51 30.72 6.36 6.57
N ILE A 52 30.51 6.04 7.85
CA ILE A 52 29.22 5.57 8.36
C ILE A 52 28.16 6.68 8.29
N ILE A 53 28.55 7.96 8.48
CA ILE A 53 27.60 9.06 8.41
C ILE A 53 26.99 9.20 7.01
N TYR A 54 27.80 8.98 5.98
CA TYR A 54 27.35 8.98 4.59
C TYR A 54 26.43 7.81 4.30
N PHE A 55 26.70 6.63 4.87
CA PHE A 55 25.85 5.46 4.74
C PHE A 55 24.44 5.71 5.30
N PHE A 56 24.33 6.26 6.52
CA PHE A 56 23.04 6.66 7.07
C PHE A 56 22.38 7.77 6.25
N GLY A 57 23.15 8.76 5.80
CA GLY A 57 22.65 9.82 4.92
C GLY A 57 22.00 9.27 3.65
N ILE A 58 22.63 8.31 2.97
CA ILE A 58 22.08 7.63 1.79
C ILE A 58 20.78 6.92 2.14
N ILE A 59 20.72 6.17 3.25
CA ILE A 59 19.51 5.47 3.68
C ILE A 59 18.34 6.45 3.89
N VAL A 60 18.59 7.55 4.59
CA VAL A 60 17.57 8.60 4.84
C VAL A 60 17.12 9.22 3.53
N VAL A 61 18.03 9.55 2.61
CA VAL A 61 17.69 10.08 1.29
C VAL A 61 16.82 9.10 0.50
N VAL A 62 17.20 7.82 0.45
CA VAL A 62 16.41 6.79 -0.24
C VAL A 62 15.01 6.63 0.38
N ALA A 63 14.91 6.69 1.71
CA ALA A 63 13.64 6.61 2.41
C ALA A 63 12.72 7.80 2.09
N ILE A 64 13.26 9.03 2.13
CA ILE A 64 12.54 10.25 1.79
C ILE A 64 12.09 10.21 0.33
N LEU A 65 12.97 9.86 -0.61
CA LEU A 65 12.64 9.75 -2.03
C LEU A 65 11.53 8.70 -2.25
N SER A 66 11.60 7.56 -1.55
CA SER A 66 10.57 6.53 -1.62
C SER A 66 9.22 7.01 -1.08
N LEU A 67 9.22 7.75 0.04
CA LEU A 67 8.01 8.36 0.60
C LEU A 67 7.41 9.38 -0.37
N LEU A 68 8.22 10.32 -0.88
CA LEU A 68 7.79 11.34 -1.83
C LEU A 68 7.23 10.74 -3.12
N TYR A 69 7.92 9.74 -3.68
CA TYR A 69 7.46 9.03 -4.88
C TYR A 69 6.08 8.40 -4.66
N ASN A 70 5.87 7.75 -3.52
CA ASN A 70 4.60 7.11 -3.20
C ASN A 70 3.49 8.14 -2.94
N LEU A 71 3.79 9.23 -2.24
CA LEU A 71 2.86 10.36 -2.04
C LEU A 71 2.41 10.95 -3.37
N PHE A 72 3.34 11.14 -4.29
CA PHE A 72 3.08 11.73 -5.59
C PHE A 72 2.22 10.84 -6.49
N LEU A 73 2.40 9.52 -6.44
CA LEU A 73 1.58 8.58 -7.18
C LEU A 73 0.12 8.55 -6.69
N ASN A 74 -0.13 8.87 -5.41
CA ASN A 74 -1.45 8.91 -4.78
C ASN A 74 -2.33 7.72 -5.23
N LYS A 75 -1.84 6.50 -5.01
CA LYS A 75 -2.51 5.27 -5.46
C LYS A 75 -3.82 5.06 -4.69
N TYR A 76 -4.87 4.67 -5.40
CA TYR A 76 -6.15 4.31 -4.80
C TYR A 76 -6.83 3.17 -5.57
N LEU A 77 -7.58 2.36 -4.83
CA LEU A 77 -8.44 1.30 -5.34
C LEU A 77 -9.88 1.78 -5.23
N ILE A 78 -10.64 1.69 -6.32
CA ILE A 78 -12.07 1.91 -6.31
C ILE A 78 -12.75 0.58 -6.54
N ILE A 79 -13.70 0.26 -5.66
CA ILE A 79 -14.53 -0.93 -5.79
C ILE A 79 -15.97 -0.44 -5.98
N ASP A 80 -16.56 -0.85 -7.08
CA ASP A 80 -17.97 -0.65 -7.42
C ASP A 80 -18.65 -2.00 -7.68
N ASP A 81 -19.98 -1.99 -7.76
CA ASP A 81 -20.81 -3.17 -8.03
C ASP A 81 -20.73 -3.65 -9.49
N ARG A 82 -20.08 -2.89 -10.37
CA ARG A 82 -19.91 -3.21 -11.80
C ARG A 82 -18.44 -3.31 -12.20
N GLU A 83 -17.59 -2.50 -11.60
CA GLU A 83 -16.18 -2.38 -11.97
C GLU A 83 -15.24 -2.31 -10.75
N ILE A 84 -14.02 -2.81 -10.95
CA ILE A 84 -12.89 -2.62 -10.04
C ILE A 84 -11.87 -1.75 -10.77
N GLU A 85 -11.53 -0.61 -10.19
CA GLU A 85 -10.61 0.35 -10.79
C GLU A 85 -9.36 0.51 -9.91
N PHE A 86 -8.21 0.19 -10.49
CA PHE A 86 -6.89 0.48 -9.92
C PHE A 86 -6.37 1.76 -10.53
N SER A 87 -6.21 2.80 -9.72
CA SER A 87 -5.83 4.11 -10.22
C SER A 87 -4.69 4.71 -9.44
N ASN A 88 -3.87 5.47 -10.16
CA ASN A 88 -2.89 6.37 -9.61
C ASN A 88 -3.07 7.75 -10.26
N ARG A 89 -2.26 8.74 -9.88
CA ARG A 89 -2.32 10.10 -10.43
C ARG A 89 -2.23 10.17 -11.97
N TYR A 90 -1.62 9.18 -12.61
CA TYR A 90 -1.28 9.19 -14.05
C TYR A 90 -2.10 8.25 -14.92
N LYS A 91 -2.56 7.13 -14.37
CA LYS A 91 -3.16 6.02 -15.08
C LYS A 91 -4.22 5.38 -14.21
N SER A 92 -5.38 5.15 -14.81
CA SER A 92 -6.45 4.34 -14.26
C SER A 92 -6.56 3.05 -15.07
N ARG A 93 -6.81 1.94 -14.39
CA ARG A 93 -7.05 0.64 -15.00
C ARG A 93 -8.33 0.06 -14.44
N LYS A 94 -9.35 0.05 -15.27
CA LYS A 94 -10.68 -0.50 -14.96
C LYS A 94 -10.78 -1.96 -15.38
N ILE A 95 -11.49 -2.73 -14.58
CA ILE A 95 -11.78 -4.14 -14.80
C ILE A 95 -13.28 -4.32 -14.56
N SER A 96 -14.00 -4.74 -15.60
CA SER A 96 -15.41 -5.09 -15.46
C SER A 96 -15.56 -6.40 -14.69
N LEU A 97 -16.58 -6.48 -13.83
CA LEU A 97 -16.92 -7.73 -13.14
C LEU A 97 -17.41 -8.82 -14.11
N THR A 98 -17.90 -8.46 -15.30
CA THR A 98 -18.27 -9.42 -16.35
C THR A 98 -17.07 -10.19 -16.89
N ASP A 99 -15.88 -9.57 -16.86
CA ASP A 99 -14.63 -10.16 -17.32
C ASP A 99 -13.96 -11.01 -16.24
N LEU A 100 -14.50 -10.99 -15.03
CA LEU A 100 -14.01 -11.74 -13.89
C LEU A 100 -14.46 -13.20 -14.01
N GLN A 101 -13.50 -14.12 -13.99
CA GLN A 101 -13.75 -15.56 -13.99
C GLN A 101 -13.93 -16.10 -12.58
N SER A 102 -13.10 -15.66 -11.62
CA SER A 102 -13.18 -16.14 -10.24
C SER A 102 -12.53 -15.19 -9.26
N ILE A 103 -13.11 -15.10 -8.05
CA ILE A 103 -12.52 -14.43 -6.88
C ILE A 103 -12.15 -15.50 -5.86
N LYS A 104 -10.86 -15.63 -5.55
CA LYS A 104 -10.38 -16.47 -4.45
C LYS A 104 -9.78 -15.57 -3.37
N ILE A 105 -10.31 -15.71 -2.15
CA ILE A 105 -9.78 -15.04 -0.97
C ILE A 105 -9.09 -16.11 -0.13
N THR A 106 -7.81 -15.93 0.17
CA THR A 106 -7.07 -16.88 1.02
C THR A 106 -7.70 -16.95 2.41
N ARG A 107 -7.89 -18.17 2.93
CA ARG A 107 -8.40 -18.39 4.29
C ARG A 107 -7.42 -17.86 5.32
N GLU A 108 -7.96 -17.32 6.39
CA GLU A 108 -7.20 -16.96 7.59
C GLU A 108 -6.69 -18.25 8.25
N LYS A 109 -5.39 -18.32 8.56
CA LYS A 109 -4.89 -19.37 9.46
C LYS A 109 -5.39 -19.02 10.87
N LYS A 110 -6.03 -19.99 11.55
CA LYS A 110 -6.65 -19.82 12.89
C LYS A 110 -5.72 -19.17 13.93
N GLU A 111 -4.41 -19.31 13.77
CA GLU A 111 -3.39 -18.78 14.71
C GLU A 111 -3.16 -17.28 14.60
N THR A 112 -3.50 -16.65 13.47
CA THR A 112 -3.36 -15.20 13.29
C THR A 112 -4.74 -14.58 13.08
N ARG A 113 -5.35 -14.06 14.14
CA ARG A 113 -6.62 -13.29 14.10
C ARG A 113 -6.51 -11.94 13.36
N ASN A 114 -5.35 -11.65 12.76
CA ASN A 114 -5.14 -10.45 11.98
C ASN A 114 -5.37 -10.79 10.51
N GLY A 115 -6.59 -10.51 10.03
CA GLY A 115 -7.01 -10.60 8.62
C GLY A 115 -6.16 -9.80 7.63
N ALA A 116 -5.20 -9.01 8.14
CA ALA A 116 -4.16 -8.29 7.44
C ALA A 116 -3.50 -9.09 6.30
N PHE A 117 -3.12 -10.36 6.51
CA PHE A 117 -2.37 -11.11 5.48
C PHE A 117 -3.24 -11.87 4.47
N ARG A 118 -4.56 -11.57 4.41
CA ARG A 118 -5.42 -12.15 3.39
C ARG A 118 -4.99 -11.66 2.00
N ILE A 119 -5.01 -12.56 1.02
CA ILE A 119 -4.71 -12.24 -0.37
C ILE A 119 -5.96 -12.49 -1.20
N ILE A 120 -6.34 -11.51 -2.00
CA ILE A 120 -7.46 -11.59 -2.92
C ILE A 120 -6.89 -11.84 -4.32
N ARG A 121 -7.23 -12.99 -4.90
CA ARG A 121 -6.80 -13.41 -6.23
C ARG A 121 -7.98 -13.27 -7.19
N LEU A 122 -7.81 -12.43 -8.20
CA LEU A 122 -8.78 -12.24 -9.27
C LEU A 122 -8.26 -12.88 -10.55
N LYS A 123 -9.01 -13.84 -11.08
CA LYS A 123 -8.75 -14.43 -12.40
C LYS A 123 -9.68 -13.79 -13.41
N LEU A 124 -9.13 -13.32 -14.53
CA LEU A 124 -9.87 -12.71 -15.63
C LEU A 124 -10.04 -13.70 -16.78
N LYS A 125 -11.16 -13.64 -17.51
CA LYS A 125 -11.46 -14.53 -18.64
C LYS A 125 -10.39 -14.46 -19.74
N ASN A 126 -9.98 -13.26 -20.14
CA ASN A 126 -9.04 -13.02 -21.25
C ASN A 126 -7.56 -12.86 -20.84
N ARG A 127 -7.17 -13.20 -19.60
CA ARG A 127 -5.76 -13.06 -19.17
C ARG A 127 -5.23 -14.28 -18.44
N LYS A 128 -4.04 -14.75 -18.85
CA LYS A 128 -3.31 -15.84 -18.18
C LYS A 128 -2.85 -15.44 -16.76
N ARG A 129 -2.46 -14.18 -16.55
CA ARG A 129 -1.94 -13.70 -15.26
C ARG A 129 -3.06 -13.33 -14.29
N ILE A 130 -2.98 -13.88 -13.08
CA ILE A 130 -3.87 -13.58 -11.95
C ILE A 130 -3.52 -12.20 -11.39
N LEU A 131 -4.53 -11.40 -11.09
CA LEU A 131 -4.36 -10.15 -10.36
C LEU A 131 -4.42 -10.44 -8.85
N LEU A 132 -3.40 -9.99 -8.14
CA LEU A 132 -3.29 -10.15 -6.69
C LEU A 132 -3.52 -8.80 -6.03
N ILE A 133 -4.46 -8.75 -5.10
CA ILE A 133 -4.70 -7.60 -4.24
C ILE A 133 -4.38 -8.03 -2.81
N ARG A 134 -3.54 -7.24 -2.15
CA ARG A 134 -3.25 -7.35 -0.73
C ARG A 134 -4.04 -6.25 -0.03
N PRO A 135 -5.14 -6.55 0.68
CA PRO A 135 -5.95 -5.54 1.34
C PRO A 135 -5.16 -4.70 2.34
N TYR A 136 -4.17 -5.29 3.01
CA TYR A 136 -3.27 -4.60 3.95
C TYR A 136 -2.55 -3.38 3.38
N ASP A 137 -2.27 -3.40 2.08
CA ASP A 137 -1.60 -2.29 1.40
C ASP A 137 -2.52 -1.05 1.27
N TYR A 138 -3.79 -1.15 1.67
CA TYR A 138 -4.79 -0.10 1.58
C TYR A 138 -5.37 0.25 2.95
N GLU A 139 -5.84 1.49 3.06
CA GLU A 139 -6.65 1.94 4.19
C GLU A 139 -7.95 1.13 4.27
N ASN A 140 -8.43 0.90 5.50
CA ASN A 140 -9.67 0.16 5.75
C ASN A 140 -9.72 -1.23 5.10
N HIS A 141 -8.63 -1.99 5.22
CA HIS A 141 -8.47 -3.34 4.66
C HIS A 141 -9.64 -4.29 4.96
N GLU A 142 -10.24 -4.21 6.15
CA GLU A 142 -11.42 -5.00 6.53
C GLU A 142 -12.64 -4.70 5.63
N LEU A 143 -12.87 -3.43 5.27
CA LEU A 143 -13.95 -3.04 4.37
C LEU A 143 -13.71 -3.54 2.94
N ILE A 144 -12.47 -3.58 2.49
CA ILE A 144 -12.09 -4.16 1.19
C ILE A 144 -12.43 -5.65 1.17
N ILE A 145 -12.01 -6.37 2.21
CA ILE A 145 -12.28 -7.81 2.34
C ILE A 145 -13.79 -8.06 2.31
N LYS A 146 -14.58 -7.30 3.09
CA LYS A 146 -16.03 -7.41 3.13
C LYS A 146 -16.66 -7.20 1.74
N LYS A 147 -16.27 -6.13 1.03
CA LYS A 147 -16.75 -5.86 -0.34
C LYS A 147 -16.39 -6.96 -1.32
N PHE A 148 -15.19 -7.54 -1.24
CA PHE A 148 -14.83 -8.67 -2.11
C PHE A 148 -15.56 -9.97 -1.78
N ILE A 149 -15.95 -10.18 -0.51
CA ILE A 149 -16.83 -11.30 -0.13
C ILE A 149 -18.23 -11.09 -0.74
N GLU A 150 -18.81 -9.89 -0.62
CA GLU A 150 -20.09 -9.54 -1.25
C GLU A 150 -20.04 -9.77 -2.78
N LEU A 151 -18.99 -9.29 -3.45
CA LEU A 151 -18.80 -9.50 -4.89
C LEU A 151 -18.65 -10.97 -5.27
N LYS A 152 -18.01 -11.78 -4.43
CA LYS A 152 -17.85 -13.22 -4.68
C LYS A 152 -19.19 -13.93 -4.64
N VAL A 153 -20.07 -13.59 -3.70
CA VAL A 153 -21.43 -14.16 -3.61
C VAL A 153 -22.22 -13.80 -4.86
N LYS A 154 -22.25 -12.51 -5.23
CA LYS A 154 -22.91 -12.03 -6.47
C LYS A 154 -22.39 -12.72 -7.75
N LEU A 155 -21.10 -13.06 -7.80
CA LEU A 155 -20.51 -13.78 -8.92
C LEU A 155 -20.88 -15.28 -8.91
N GLY A 156 -21.04 -15.87 -7.72
CA GLY A 156 -21.52 -17.25 -7.57
C GLY A 156 -22.95 -17.40 -8.06
N ASP A 157 -23.84 -16.47 -7.66
CA ASP A 157 -25.25 -16.46 -8.05
C ASP A 157 -25.47 -16.24 -9.56
N LYS A 158 -24.51 -15.62 -10.26
CA LYS A 158 -24.55 -15.45 -11.73
C LYS A 158 -24.08 -16.67 -12.52
N ASN A 159 -23.45 -17.65 -11.87
CA ASN A 159 -22.92 -18.86 -12.50
C ASN A 159 -23.73 -20.12 -12.13
N VAL A 160 -24.86 -19.96 -11.43
CA VAL A 160 -25.90 -20.96 -11.18
C VAL A 160 -27.13 -20.57 -11.99
#